data_AF-A0A5B8W8T3-F1
#
_entry.id   AF-A0A5B8W8T3-F1
#
_cell.length_a   1.000
_cell.length_b   1.000
_cell.length_c   1.000
_cell.angle_alpha   90.00
_cell.angle_beta   90.00
_cell.angle_gamma   90.00
#
_symmetry.space_group_name_H-M   'P 1'
#
loop_
_entity.id
_entity.type
_entity.pdbx_description
1 polymer ?
#
loop_
_entity_poly.entity_id
_entity_poly.type
_entity_poly.pdbx_seq_one_letter_code
_entity_poly.pdbx_strand_id
1 'polypeptide(L)'
;MPRTVSYQINKDNGTPISIIIEPVQTQSSNNSLDFTGVYALYKGDNHGVAHLLELQEIAPEIGDSLPLVEDVLNPAFLGRLTYDNNKLKWHYTGGPLSANEQAQVVAFIQSTK
;
A
#
# COMPACT_ATOMS: atom_id res chain seq x y z
N MET A 1 12.55 6.82 6.48
CA MET A 1 12.02 6.25 5.22
C MET A 1 10.63 5.70 5.49
N PRO A 2 9.67 5.82 4.56
CA PRO A 2 8.36 5.22 4.72
C PRO A 2 8.51 3.70 4.89
N ARG A 3 7.76 3.12 5.82
CA ARG A 3 7.76 1.68 6.11
C ARG A 3 6.34 1.15 6.03
N THR A 4 6.19 -0.14 5.73
CA THR A 4 4.90 -0.81 5.81
C THR A 4 4.38 -0.75 7.25
N VAL A 5 3.13 -0.35 7.40
CA VAL A 5 2.47 -0.21 8.71
C VAL A 5 1.03 -0.71 8.62
N SER A 6 0.54 -1.24 9.73
CA SER A 6 -0.88 -1.53 9.92
C SER A 6 -1.53 -0.38 10.68
N TYR A 7 -2.69 0.06 10.20
CA TYR A 7 -3.50 1.12 10.80
C TYR A 7 -4.97 0.74 10.78
N GLN A 8 -5.67 1.00 11.89
CA GLN A 8 -7.11 0.78 11.97
C GLN A 8 -7.86 2.02 11.50
N ILE A 9 -8.84 1.82 10.62
CA ILE A 9 -9.83 2.84 10.26
C ILE A 9 -11.23 2.36 10.62
N ASN A 10 -12.16 3.29 10.72
CA ASN A 10 -13.58 2.97 10.80
C ASN A 10 -14.20 3.03 9.40
N LYS A 11 -14.90 1.96 9.02
CA LYS A 11 -15.82 1.94 7.88
C LYS A 11 -16.93 2.96 8.10
N ASP A 12 -17.61 3.36 7.03
CA ASP A 12 -18.75 4.29 7.11
C ASP A 12 -19.88 3.79 8.03
N ASN A 13 -20.01 2.47 8.20
CA ASN A 13 -20.96 1.85 9.13
C ASN A 13 -20.46 1.76 10.58
N GLY A 14 -19.31 2.36 10.91
CA GLY A 14 -18.67 2.34 12.23
C GLY A 14 -17.88 1.08 12.56
N THR A 15 -17.83 0.09 11.65
CA THR A 15 -17.05 -1.15 11.88
C THR A 15 -15.56 -0.86 11.72
N PRO A 16 -14.70 -1.18 12.69
CA PRO A 16 -13.26 -1.02 12.54
C PRO A 16 -12.71 -2.07 11.57
N ILE A 17 -11.79 -1.67 10.70
CA ILE A 17 -11.00 -2.58 9.86
C ILE A 17 -9.52 -2.25 9.95
N SER A 18 -8.68 -3.27 9.84
CA SER A 18 -7.23 -3.10 9.69
C SER A 18 -6.89 -2.85 8.23
N ILE A 19 -6.08 -1.84 7.97
CA ILE A 19 -5.51 -1.53 6.67
C ILE A 19 -3.98 -1.59 6.79
N ILE A 20 -3.35 -2.27 5.85
CA ILE A 20 -1.91 -2.24 5.66
C ILE A 20 -1.59 -1.22 4.59
N ILE A 21 -0.68 -0.33 4.96
CA ILE A 21 -0.24 0.80 4.15
C ILE A 21 1.20 0.49 3.76
N GLU A 22 1.39 0.07 2.52
CA GLU A 22 2.70 -0.32 1.99
C GLU A 22 3.25 0.77 1.07
N PRO A 23 4.42 1.36 1.38
CA PRO A 23 5.06 2.29 0.46
C PRO A 23 5.63 1.55 -0.74
N VAL A 24 5.22 1.94 -1.94
CA VAL A 24 5.79 1.40 -3.17
C VAL A 24 7.18 1.99 -3.36
N GLN A 25 8.18 1.10 -3.45
CA GLN A 25 9.58 1.45 -3.64
C GLN A 25 10.03 1.02 -5.03
N THR A 26 10.95 1.80 -5.60
CA THR A 26 11.64 1.45 -6.84
C THR A 26 13.13 1.36 -6.57
N GLN A 27 13.81 0.41 -7.20
CA GLN A 27 15.25 0.30 -7.12
C GLN A 27 15.87 1.32 -8.06
N SER A 28 16.65 2.24 -7.52
CA SER A 28 17.40 3.21 -8.31
C SER A 28 18.69 2.59 -8.86
N SER A 29 19.36 3.31 -9.76
CA SER A 29 20.61 2.87 -10.40
C SER A 29 21.78 2.64 -9.45
N ASN A 30 21.69 3.10 -8.19
CA ASN A 30 22.70 2.88 -7.16
C ASN A 30 22.33 1.74 -6.18
N ASN A 31 21.32 0.93 -6.50
CA ASN A 31 20.73 -0.09 -5.63
C ASN A 31 20.05 0.46 -4.35
N SER A 32 19.74 1.76 -4.26
CA SER A 32 18.85 2.29 -3.23
C SER A 32 17.40 1.95 -3.53
N LEU A 33 16.61 1.76 -2.48
CA LEU A 33 15.16 1.70 -2.57
C LEU A 33 14.59 3.10 -2.33
N ASP A 34 14.04 3.68 -3.38
CA ASP A 34 13.49 5.03 -3.35
C ASP A 34 11.96 4.96 -3.33
N PHE A 35 11.35 5.76 -2.45
CA PHE A 35 9.90 5.86 -2.36
C PHE A 35 9.32 6.60 -3.57
N THR A 36 8.32 6.01 -4.20
CA THR A 36 7.72 6.51 -5.45
C THR A 36 6.65 7.60 -5.25
N GLY A 37 6.23 7.87 -4.02
CA GLY A 37 5.05 8.71 -3.76
C GLY A 37 3.74 7.93 -3.68
N VAL A 38 3.76 6.62 -3.98
CA VAL A 38 2.59 5.74 -4.00
C VAL A 38 2.56 4.84 -2.76
N TYR A 39 1.40 4.74 -2.13
CA TYR A 39 1.09 3.71 -1.15
C TYR A 39 0.08 2.73 -1.75
N ALA A 40 0.39 1.44 -1.67
CA ALA A 40 -0.58 0.38 -1.91
C ALA A 40 -1.29 0.05 -0.59
N LEU A 41 -2.62 -0.08 -0.66
CA LEU A 41 -3.45 -0.35 0.50
C LEU A 41 -4.02 -1.75 0.42
N TYR A 42 -3.91 -2.50 1.51
CA TYR A 42 -4.45 -3.85 1.62
C TYR A 42 -5.27 -4.00 2.90
N LYS A 43 -6.24 -4.90 2.89
CA LYS A 43 -6.97 -5.31 4.08
C LYS A 43 -6.02 -6.12 4.97
N GLY A 44 -5.80 -5.66 6.19
CA GLY A 44 -5.13 -6.43 7.23
C GLY A 44 -6.07 -7.42 7.90
N ASP A 45 -5.50 -8.47 8.45
CA ASP A 45 -6.18 -9.37 9.37
C ASP A 45 -6.29 -8.78 10.79
N ASN A 46 -6.87 -9.55 11.72
CA ASN A 46 -7.05 -9.16 13.11
C ASN A 46 -5.72 -8.99 13.90
N HIS A 47 -4.59 -9.40 13.31
CA HIS A 47 -3.25 -9.23 13.87
C HIS A 47 -2.47 -8.11 13.17
N GLY A 48 -3.07 -7.40 12.20
CA GLY A 48 -2.38 -6.37 11.42
C GLY A 48 -1.43 -6.93 10.38
N VAL A 49 -1.59 -8.21 10.01
CA VAL A 49 -0.82 -8.90 8.98
C VAL A 49 -1.68 -9.00 7.72
N ALA A 50 -1.08 -8.79 6.55
CA ALA A 50 -1.71 -9.15 5.29
C ALA A 50 -1.01 -10.42 4.85
N HIS A 51 -1.80 -11.40 4.42
CA HIS A 51 -1.33 -12.32 3.41
C HIS A 51 -1.29 -11.54 2.10
N LEU A 52 -0.28 -10.67 1.97
CA LEU A 52 0.12 -10.19 0.66
C LEU A 52 0.44 -11.45 -0.13
N LEU A 53 -0.02 -11.54 -1.38
CA LEU A 53 0.50 -12.57 -2.27
C LEU A 53 2.01 -12.38 -2.23
N GLU A 54 2.70 -13.29 -1.54
CA GLU A 54 4.13 -13.18 -1.30
C GLU A 54 4.76 -13.02 -2.68
N LEU A 55 5.50 -11.92 -2.87
CA LEU A 55 6.52 -11.88 -3.91
C LEU A 55 7.31 -13.17 -3.71
N GLN A 56 7.12 -14.16 -4.60
CA GLN A 56 7.93 -15.36 -4.58
C GLN A 56 9.37 -14.88 -4.55
N GLU A 57 10.13 -15.34 -3.54
CA GLU A 57 11.56 -15.06 -3.45
C GLU A 57 12.16 -15.29 -4.83
N ILE A 58 12.79 -14.24 -5.37
CA ILE A 58 13.51 -14.34 -6.63
C ILE A 58 14.64 -15.32 -6.36
N ALA A 59 14.46 -16.58 -6.76
CA ALA A 59 15.58 -17.51 -6.86
C ALA A 59 16.60 -16.83 -7.80
N PRO A 60 17.85 -16.62 -7.37
CA PRO A 60 18.85 -15.92 -8.16
C PRO A 60 19.40 -16.84 -9.25
N GLU A 61 18.55 -17.46 -10.07
CA GLU A 61 18.97 -18.24 -11.23
C GLU A 61 18.06 -17.99 -12.43
N ILE A 62 18.54 -17.08 -13.28
CA ILE A 62 18.36 -17.02 -14.73
C ILE A 62 16.92 -16.88 -15.27
N GLY A 63 16.60 -15.65 -15.67
CA GLY A 63 16.12 -15.41 -17.03
C GLY A 63 14.62 -15.30 -17.26
N ASP A 64 13.77 -15.75 -16.35
CA ASP A 64 12.32 -15.59 -16.48
C ASP A 64 11.79 -14.61 -15.43
N SER A 65 11.56 -13.37 -15.87
CA SER A 65 10.76 -12.39 -15.14
C SER A 65 9.35 -12.95 -15.02
N LEU A 66 9.06 -13.68 -13.94
CA LEU A 66 7.68 -13.95 -13.56
C LEU A 66 6.95 -12.60 -13.48
N PRO A 67 5.77 -12.46 -14.08
CA PRO A 67 5.03 -11.21 -14.01
C PRO A 67 4.76 -10.90 -12.54
N LEU A 68 5.15 -9.69 -12.11
CA LEU A 68 4.68 -9.11 -10.86
C LEU A 68 3.16 -9.33 -10.80
N VAL A 69 2.70 -10.05 -9.78
CA VAL A 69 1.27 -10.24 -9.60
C VAL A 69 0.66 -8.85 -9.43
N GLU A 70 -0.23 -8.48 -10.34
CA GLU A 70 -0.88 -7.17 -10.26
C GLU A 70 -1.66 -7.08 -8.95
N ASP A 71 -1.49 -5.99 -8.20
CA ASP A 71 -2.17 -5.79 -6.91
C ASP A 71 -3.69 -6.01 -6.99
N VAL A 72 -4.29 -5.68 -8.15
CA VAL A 72 -5.71 -5.86 -8.43
C VAL A 72 -6.16 -7.32 -8.33
N LEU A 73 -5.26 -8.27 -8.52
CA LEU A 73 -5.52 -9.71 -8.38
C LEU A 73 -5.50 -10.17 -6.92
N ASN A 74 -4.96 -9.35 -5.99
CA ASN A 74 -5.01 -9.65 -4.58
C ASN A 74 -6.40 -9.30 -4.02
N PRO A 75 -7.17 -10.27 -3.48
CA PRO A 75 -8.49 -9.99 -2.91
C PRO A 75 -8.45 -9.07 -1.68
N ALA A 76 -7.29 -8.91 -1.05
CA ALA A 76 -7.07 -7.94 0.02
C ALA A 76 -6.80 -6.53 -0.50
N PHE A 77 -6.54 -6.31 -1.80
CA PHE A 77 -6.23 -4.99 -2.33
C PHE A 77 -7.40 -4.02 -2.19
N LEU A 78 -7.12 -2.91 -1.52
CA LEU A 78 -8.11 -1.87 -1.25
C LEU A 78 -7.98 -0.69 -2.21
N GLY A 79 -6.81 -0.49 -2.82
CA GLY A 79 -6.54 0.57 -3.79
C GLY A 79 -5.14 1.18 -3.62
N ARG A 80 -4.87 2.25 -4.35
CA ARG A 80 -3.62 3.00 -4.32
C ARG A 80 -3.86 4.45 -3.95
N LEU A 81 -3.00 4.97 -3.09
CA LEU A 81 -2.95 6.36 -2.72
C LEU A 81 -1.65 6.99 -3.20
N THR A 82 -1.75 7.93 -4.12
CA THR A 82 -0.60 8.56 -4.75
C THR A 82 -0.52 10.01 -4.32
N TYR A 83 0.65 10.42 -3.84
CA TYR A 83 0.95 11.83 -3.56
C TYR A 83 1.67 12.45 -4.76
N ASP A 84 1.23 13.64 -5.15
CA ASP A 84 1.98 14.45 -6.11
C ASP A 84 3.34 14.85 -5.51
N ASN A 85 4.28 15.31 -6.36
CA ASN A 85 5.66 15.66 -5.97
C ASN A 85 5.79 16.59 -4.74
N ASN A 86 4.77 17.41 -4.44
CA ASN A 86 4.77 18.30 -3.27
C ASN A 86 4.12 17.69 -2.02
N LYS A 87 3.66 16.44 -2.06
CA LYS A 87 3.02 15.67 -0.97
C LYS A 87 1.82 16.35 -0.28
N LEU A 88 1.26 17.40 -0.89
CA LEU A 88 0.10 18.16 -0.40
C LEU A 88 -1.21 17.74 -1.10
N LYS A 89 -1.10 17.26 -2.33
CA LYS A 89 -2.22 16.72 -3.11
C LYS A 89 -2.05 15.21 -3.19
N TRP A 90 -3.16 14.51 -3.02
CA TRP A 90 -3.24 13.07 -3.16
C TRP A 90 -4.39 12.70 -4.08
N HIS A 91 -4.27 11.57 -4.74
CA HIS A 91 -5.34 10.96 -5.49
C HIS A 91 -5.45 9.49 -5.13
N TYR A 92 -6.69 9.00 -5.14
CA TYR A 92 -7.00 7.61 -4.85
C TYR A 92 -7.44 6.90 -6.12
N THR A 93 -6.90 5.70 -6.35
CA THR A 93 -7.24 4.89 -7.53
C THR A 93 -7.45 3.44 -7.15
N GLY A 94 -8.51 2.84 -7.70
CA GLY A 94 -8.85 1.44 -7.49
C GLY A 94 -9.49 1.13 -6.14
N GLY A 95 -10.13 -0.05 -6.08
CA GLY A 95 -10.72 -0.69 -4.90
C GLY A 95 -11.84 0.09 -4.17
N PRO A 96 -12.30 -0.40 -2.99
CA PRO A 96 -13.63 -0.09 -2.48
C PRO A 96 -13.69 0.92 -1.33
N LEU A 97 -12.60 1.64 -1.00
CA LEU A 97 -12.63 2.60 0.11
C LEU A 97 -13.45 3.84 -0.23
N SER A 98 -14.31 4.26 0.69
CA SER A 98 -15.06 5.52 0.56
C SER A 98 -14.18 6.75 0.79
N ALA A 99 -14.67 7.94 0.45
CA ALA A 99 -13.93 9.18 0.67
C ALA A 99 -13.58 9.42 2.16
N ASN A 100 -14.46 9.04 3.09
CA ASN A 100 -14.20 9.18 4.53
C ASN A 100 -13.13 8.19 5.00
N GLU A 101 -13.17 6.97 4.49
CA GLU A 101 -12.17 5.93 4.78
C GLU A 101 -10.80 6.33 4.23
N GLN A 102 -10.75 6.85 3.00
CA GLN A 102 -9.54 7.40 2.40
C GLN A 102 -8.97 8.55 3.24
N ALA A 103 -9.82 9.47 3.73
CA ALA A 103 -9.38 10.61 4.53
C ALA A 103 -8.71 10.17 5.86
N GLN A 104 -9.20 9.10 6.50
CA GLN A 104 -8.57 8.55 7.71
C GLN A 104 -7.16 8.00 7.42
N VAL A 105 -6.98 7.30 6.30
CA VAL A 105 -5.68 6.78 5.87
C VAL A 105 -4.72 7.93 5.56
N VAL A 106 -5.17 8.94 4.81
CA VAL A 106 -4.37 10.13 4.48
C VAL A 106 -3.92 10.87 5.74
N ALA A 107 -4.83 11.08 6.69
CA ALA A 107 -4.53 11.78 7.94
C ALA A 107 -3.42 11.05 8.72
N PHE A 108 -3.48 9.72 8.77
CA PHE A 108 -2.45 8.90 9.40
C PHE A 108 -1.10 8.96 8.67
N ILE A 109 -1.08 8.86 7.33
CA ILE A 109 0.16 8.98 6.56
C ILE A 109 0.80 10.37 6.74
N GLN A 110 -0.02 11.41 6.84
CA GLN A 110 0.48 12.77 7.05
C GLN A 110 0.98 13.03 8.47
N SER A 111 0.41 12.37 9.49
CA SER A 111 0.86 12.51 10.89
C SER A 111 2.12 11.71 11.22
N THR A 112 2.44 10.71 10.42
CA THR A 112 3.62 9.83 10.58
C THR A 112 4.86 10.34 9.84
N LYS A 113 4.80 11.53 9.25
CA LYS A 113 5.93 12.21 8.58
C LYS A 113 6.96 12.76 9.55
#